data_AF-A0AAD7GS78-F1
#
_entry.id   AF-A0AAD7GS78-F1
#
_cell.length_a   1.000
_cell.length_b   1.000
_cell.length_c   1.000
_cell.angle_alpha   90.00
_cell.angle_beta   90.00
_cell.angle_gamma   90.00
#
_symmetry.space_group_name_H-M   'P 1'
#
loop_
_entity.id
_entity.type
_entity.pdbx_description
1 polymer ?
#
loop_
_entity_poly.entity_id
_entity_poly.type
_entity_poly.pdbx_seq_one_letter_code
_entity_poly.pdbx_strand_id
1 'polypeptide(L)'
;MLIRAGIPFQYREDFSGPDFMVIQINRHLVYNVYLLPESTQWAGDLENDPCDALAASLALAFNAGFDVSVHGDLNARTGSKFAYPTDPPRCSMDKAAASPRGNWLCNRFGDYGLAFASGTARFGAQSGKFTSFQGKKEETMRRTVINCVACSKWIFPKISSFTVCDRVPGYDHAATILCIKLDIDIQLVRYSSPRKKKRLDISLPDKTDLDKLIISTLGAGKDSAKKIAALYGPVVSVTPPLAVTVHGVGSCLNAGKITAAAGAAAYWGPNARLNRSGRVHGKLLELMQ
;
A
#
# COMPACT_ATOMS: atom_id res chain seq x y z
N MET A 1 -0.23 4.50 0.94
CA MET A 1 1.23 4.62 0.70
C MET A 1 1.73 5.85 1.41
N LEU A 2 2.88 5.77 2.09
CA LEU A 2 3.51 6.92 2.73
C LEU A 2 4.77 7.28 1.95
N ILE A 3 4.99 8.57 1.71
CA ILE A 3 6.15 9.08 0.97
C ILE A 3 6.88 10.06 1.89
N ARG A 4 8.20 9.94 1.96
CA ARG A 4 9.02 10.83 2.77
C ARG A 4 8.86 12.27 2.28
N ALA A 5 8.68 13.19 3.23
CA ALA A 5 8.65 14.62 2.93
C ALA A 5 9.91 15.04 2.15
N GLY A 6 9.71 15.83 1.09
CA GLY A 6 10.78 16.29 0.22
C GLY A 6 11.12 15.37 -0.94
N ILE A 7 10.49 14.18 -1.07
CA ILE A 7 10.57 13.39 -2.31
C ILE A 7 9.55 13.95 -3.31
N PRO A 8 10.01 14.41 -4.48
CA PRO A 8 9.17 14.73 -5.61
C PRO A 8 8.26 13.56 -6.03
N PHE A 9 6.94 13.71 -5.96
CA PHE A 9 6.03 12.72 -6.52
C PHE A 9 4.76 13.34 -7.12
N GLN A 10 4.11 12.57 -7.99
CA GLN A 10 2.78 12.87 -8.54
C GLN A 10 1.88 11.64 -8.39
N TYR A 11 0.65 11.83 -7.91
CA TYR A 11 -0.37 10.79 -7.99
C TYR A 11 -0.87 10.69 -9.44
N ARG A 12 -0.92 9.46 -9.99
CA ARG A 12 -1.32 9.20 -11.38
C ARG A 12 -2.67 8.52 -11.43
N GLU A 13 -3.73 9.33 -11.40
CA GLU A 13 -5.11 8.86 -11.50
C GLU A 13 -5.36 8.11 -12.80
N ASP A 14 -4.76 8.57 -13.90
CA ASP A 14 -4.81 7.95 -15.23
C ASP A 14 -4.17 6.56 -15.31
N PHE A 15 -3.33 6.21 -14.33
CA PHE A 15 -2.72 4.89 -14.19
C PHE A 15 -3.30 4.10 -13.02
N SER A 16 -4.13 4.69 -12.17
CA SER A 16 -4.65 4.04 -10.96
C SER A 16 -5.98 3.34 -11.26
N GLY A 17 -6.32 2.36 -10.43
CA GLY A 17 -7.59 1.65 -10.50
C GLY A 17 -8.20 1.46 -9.11
N PRO A 18 -9.38 0.84 -9.02
CA PRO A 18 -10.05 0.60 -7.74
C PRO A 18 -9.19 -0.18 -6.73
N ASP A 19 -8.39 -1.12 -7.24
CA ASP A 19 -7.61 -2.08 -6.46
C ASP A 19 -6.10 -1.76 -6.41
N PHE A 20 -5.69 -0.65 -7.02
CA PHE A 20 -4.28 -0.25 -7.03
C PHE A 20 -4.09 1.24 -7.20
N MET A 21 -3.08 1.75 -6.49
CA MET A 21 -2.71 3.15 -6.53
C MET A 21 -1.34 3.30 -7.18
N VAL A 22 -1.22 4.25 -8.11
CA VAL A 22 0.03 4.54 -8.81
C VAL A 22 0.53 5.93 -8.44
N ILE A 23 1.79 6.00 -8.04
CA ILE A 23 2.52 7.26 -7.92
C ILE A 23 3.66 7.29 -8.94
N GLN A 24 4.00 8.48 -9.39
CA GLN A 24 5.13 8.74 -10.24
C GLN A 24 6.21 9.48 -9.46
N ILE A 25 7.46 9.00 -9.56
CA ILE A 25 8.67 9.66 -9.07
C ILE A 25 9.61 9.76 -10.28
N ASN A 26 9.82 10.96 -10.80
CA ASN A 26 10.52 11.18 -12.07
C ASN A 26 9.87 10.36 -13.23
N ARG A 27 10.60 9.50 -13.93
CA ARG A 27 10.08 8.59 -14.98
C ARG A 27 9.66 7.21 -14.45
N HIS A 28 9.63 7.04 -13.14
CA HIS A 28 9.35 5.76 -12.49
C HIS A 28 7.94 5.76 -11.89
N LEU A 29 7.12 4.78 -12.28
CA LEU A 29 5.79 4.51 -11.74
C LEU A 29 5.88 3.41 -10.67
N VAL A 30 5.39 3.71 -9.47
CA VAL A 30 5.27 2.76 -8.37
C VAL A 30 3.81 2.38 -8.21
N TYR A 31 3.50 1.13 -8.55
CA TYR A 31 2.20 0.52 -8.35
C TYR A 31 2.16 -0.12 -6.97
N ASN A 32 1.17 0.24 -6.17
CA ASN A 32 0.81 -0.46 -4.94
C ASN A 32 -0.55 -1.13 -5.13
N VAL A 33 -0.53 -2.44 -5.26
CA VAL A 33 -1.63 -3.27 -5.74
C VAL A 33 -2.15 -4.17 -4.61
N TYR A 34 -3.46 -4.29 -4.53
CA TYR A 34 -4.13 -5.30 -3.72
C TYR A 34 -5.19 -5.99 -4.58
N LEU A 35 -4.94 -7.21 -5.05
CA LEU A 35 -5.95 -7.97 -5.78
C LEU A 35 -6.69 -8.88 -4.80
N LEU A 36 -8.02 -8.87 -4.82
CA LEU A 36 -8.83 -9.76 -3.99
C LEU A 36 -8.50 -11.24 -4.27
N PRO A 37 -8.50 -12.14 -3.26
CA PRO A 37 -8.33 -13.57 -3.47
C PRO A 37 -9.24 -14.14 -4.58
N GLU A 38 -8.73 -15.09 -5.38
CA GLU A 38 -9.49 -15.74 -6.48
C GLU A 38 -10.80 -16.38 -6.00
N SER A 39 -10.89 -16.75 -4.72
CA SER A 39 -12.07 -17.36 -4.10
C SER A 39 -13.09 -16.36 -3.55
N THR A 40 -12.87 -15.05 -3.69
CA THR A 40 -13.76 -14.03 -3.14
C THR A 40 -15.05 -13.96 -3.94
N GLN A 41 -16.20 -14.16 -3.30
CA GLN A 41 -17.51 -14.18 -3.96
C GLN A 41 -17.89 -12.83 -4.59
N TRP A 42 -17.42 -11.71 -4.03
CA TRP A 42 -17.71 -10.36 -4.52
C TRP A 42 -17.02 -9.98 -5.83
N ALA A 43 -16.08 -10.80 -6.32
CA ALA A 43 -15.37 -10.49 -7.57
C ALA A 43 -16.30 -10.50 -8.79
N GLY A 44 -17.41 -11.26 -8.75
CA GLY A 44 -18.38 -11.34 -9.85
C GLY A 44 -19.26 -10.10 -10.02
N ASP A 45 -19.33 -9.24 -9.01
CA ASP A 45 -20.18 -8.04 -9.01
C ASP A 45 -19.42 -6.77 -9.43
N LEU A 46 -18.12 -6.88 -9.71
CA LEU A 46 -17.31 -5.75 -10.13
C LEU A 46 -17.59 -5.42 -11.60
N GLU A 47 -17.86 -4.15 -11.88
CA GLU A 47 -18.06 -3.64 -13.25
C GLU A 47 -16.82 -3.86 -14.13
N ASN A 48 -15.63 -3.79 -13.52
CA ASN A 48 -14.36 -4.03 -14.19
C ASN A 48 -13.56 -5.07 -13.42
N ASP A 49 -13.00 -6.06 -14.14
CA ASP A 49 -12.09 -7.03 -13.53
C ASP A 49 -10.78 -6.33 -13.10
N PRO A 50 -10.36 -6.46 -11.82
CA PRO A 50 -9.15 -5.81 -11.33
C PRO A 50 -7.86 -6.26 -12.03
N CYS A 51 -7.81 -7.50 -12.51
CA CYS A 51 -6.64 -8.02 -13.24
C CYS A 51 -6.57 -7.37 -14.63
N ASP A 52 -7.70 -7.22 -15.31
CA ASP A 52 -7.79 -6.53 -16.61
C ASP A 52 -7.44 -5.04 -16.48
N ALA A 53 -7.95 -4.35 -15.45
CA ALA A 53 -7.60 -2.96 -15.17
C ALA A 53 -6.10 -2.78 -14.92
N LEU A 54 -5.49 -3.67 -14.13
CA LEU A 54 -4.04 -3.66 -13.89
C LEU A 54 -3.27 -3.92 -15.20
N ALA A 55 -3.68 -4.91 -16.00
CA ALA A 55 -3.02 -5.23 -17.26
C ALA A 55 -3.08 -4.08 -18.26
N ALA A 56 -4.23 -3.39 -18.36
CA ALA A 56 -4.40 -2.22 -19.22
C ALA A 56 -3.49 -1.05 -18.77
N SER A 57 -3.43 -0.78 -17.47
CA SER A 57 -2.56 0.26 -16.92
C SER A 57 -1.06 -0.05 -17.16
N LEU A 58 -0.65 -1.31 -16.98
CA LEU A 58 0.73 -1.73 -17.27
C LEU A 58 1.07 -1.61 -18.76
N ALA A 59 0.15 -1.98 -19.65
CA ALA A 59 0.34 -1.80 -21.09
C ALA A 59 0.51 -0.33 -21.46
N LEU A 60 -0.32 0.54 -20.89
CA LEU A 60 -0.21 1.99 -21.09
C LEU A 60 1.15 2.51 -20.59
N ALA A 61 1.62 2.04 -19.44
CA ALA A 61 2.88 2.49 -18.84
C ALA A 61 4.07 2.07 -19.70
N PHE A 62 4.04 0.82 -20.17
CA PHE A 62 5.03 0.26 -21.08
C PHE A 62 5.09 1.05 -22.40
N ASN A 63 3.95 1.29 -23.04
CA ASN A 63 3.87 2.04 -24.30
C ASN A 63 4.29 3.51 -24.15
N ALA A 64 4.02 4.12 -23.00
CA ALA A 64 4.47 5.48 -22.69
C ALA A 64 5.96 5.55 -22.29
N GLY A 65 6.67 4.42 -22.21
CA GLY A 65 8.09 4.36 -21.89
C GLY A 65 8.41 4.74 -20.44
N PHE A 66 7.50 4.45 -19.51
CA PHE A 66 7.76 4.57 -18.09
C PHE A 66 8.52 3.36 -17.55
N ASP A 67 9.39 3.65 -16.58
CA ASP A 67 9.95 2.63 -15.70
C ASP A 67 8.89 2.25 -14.67
N VAL A 68 8.71 0.96 -14.38
CA VAL A 68 7.62 0.47 -13.52
C VAL A 68 8.19 -0.39 -12.40
N SER A 69 7.65 -0.24 -11.20
CA SER A 69 7.73 -1.24 -10.14
C SER A 69 6.35 -1.55 -9.58
N VAL A 70 6.00 -2.83 -9.55
CA VAL A 70 4.75 -3.35 -8.99
C VAL A 70 5.02 -3.96 -7.62
N HIS A 71 4.24 -3.55 -6.63
CA HIS A 71 4.33 -4.02 -5.25
C HIS A 71 2.94 -4.35 -4.74
N GLY A 72 2.85 -5.37 -3.90
CA GLY A 72 1.70 -5.57 -3.03
C GLY A 72 1.23 -7.00 -2.98
N ASP A 73 0.03 -7.18 -2.44
CA ASP A 73 -0.63 -8.48 -2.33
C ASP A 73 -1.42 -8.77 -3.60
N LEU A 74 -0.82 -9.57 -4.49
CA LEU A 74 -1.43 -9.90 -5.77
C LEU A 74 -2.37 -11.10 -5.66
N ASN A 75 -2.44 -11.75 -4.50
CA ASN A 75 -3.16 -13.00 -4.31
C ASN A 75 -2.91 -14.01 -5.45
N ALA A 76 -1.66 -14.05 -5.94
CA ALA A 76 -1.24 -14.80 -7.12
C ALA A 76 -0.01 -15.63 -6.77
N ARG A 77 -0.17 -16.95 -6.62
CA ARG A 77 0.96 -17.83 -6.31
C ARG A 77 1.76 -18.08 -7.59
N THR A 78 2.95 -17.49 -7.69
CA THR A 78 3.83 -17.68 -8.86
C THR A 78 4.81 -18.84 -8.72
N GLY A 79 5.00 -19.37 -7.50
CA GLY A 79 6.01 -20.38 -7.23
C GLY A 79 7.41 -19.87 -7.59
N SER A 80 8.19 -20.71 -8.27
CA SER A 80 9.53 -20.31 -8.79
C SER A 80 9.53 -19.96 -10.28
N LYS A 81 8.35 -19.71 -10.89
CA LYS A 81 8.25 -19.35 -12.31
C LYS A 81 8.83 -17.97 -12.57
N PHE A 82 9.51 -17.78 -13.69
CA PHE A 82 9.93 -16.47 -14.17
C PHE A 82 8.89 -15.88 -15.12
N ALA A 83 8.93 -14.56 -15.35
CA ALA A 83 8.05 -13.90 -16.31
C ALA A 83 8.54 -14.13 -17.75
N TYR A 84 9.86 -14.23 -17.93
CA TYR A 84 10.49 -14.50 -19.21
C TYR A 84 11.73 -15.43 -19.07
N PRO A 85 12.06 -16.29 -20.05
CA PRO A 85 13.17 -17.25 -19.93
C PRO A 85 14.55 -16.67 -19.65
N THR A 86 14.80 -15.41 -20.04
CA THR A 86 16.07 -14.72 -19.79
C THR A 86 16.11 -13.97 -18.46
N ASP A 87 15.03 -14.02 -17.68
CA ASP A 87 14.99 -13.39 -16.37
C ASP A 87 15.91 -14.11 -15.38
N PRO A 88 16.38 -13.40 -14.34
CA PRO A 88 17.18 -14.00 -13.29
C PRO A 88 16.50 -15.22 -12.63
N PRO A 89 17.27 -16.27 -12.28
CA PRO A 89 16.73 -17.44 -11.61
C PRO A 89 15.99 -17.11 -10.31
N ARG A 90 14.81 -17.73 -10.14
CA ARG A 90 13.98 -17.57 -8.94
C ARG A 90 13.92 -18.85 -8.12
N CYS A 91 13.85 -18.70 -6.80
CA CYS A 91 13.58 -19.75 -5.85
C CYS A 91 12.57 -19.24 -4.80
N SER A 92 11.40 -19.88 -4.76
CA SER A 92 10.38 -19.64 -3.73
C SER A 92 10.44 -20.73 -2.65
N MET A 93 10.20 -20.35 -1.39
CA MET A 93 9.93 -21.30 -0.31
C MET A 93 8.56 -21.97 -0.47
N ASP A 94 7.62 -21.31 -1.14
CA ASP A 94 6.35 -21.92 -1.53
C ASP A 94 6.59 -22.85 -2.74
N LYS A 95 6.60 -24.16 -2.45
CA LYS A 95 6.83 -25.24 -3.42
C LYS A 95 5.55 -25.69 -4.12
N ALA A 96 4.40 -25.12 -3.78
CA ALA A 96 3.16 -25.46 -4.48
C ALA A 96 3.20 -24.94 -5.93
N ALA A 97 2.43 -25.60 -6.79
CA ALA A 97 2.28 -25.18 -8.18
C ALA A 97 1.75 -23.74 -8.27
N ALA A 98 2.11 -23.04 -9.35
CA ALA A 98 1.60 -21.72 -9.62
C ALA A 98 0.06 -21.78 -9.80
N SER A 99 -0.66 -20.82 -9.21
CA SER A 99 -2.11 -20.71 -9.40
C SER A 99 -2.45 -20.24 -10.82
N PRO A 100 -3.70 -20.38 -11.29
CA PRO A 100 -4.14 -19.80 -12.56
C PRO A 100 -3.80 -18.30 -12.66
N ARG A 101 -4.13 -17.49 -11.65
CA ARG A 101 -3.70 -16.09 -11.59
C ARG A 101 -2.18 -15.92 -11.55
N GLY A 102 -1.46 -16.81 -10.86
CA GLY A 102 0.01 -16.81 -10.86
C GLY A 102 0.60 -16.98 -12.26
N ASN A 103 0.02 -17.86 -13.09
CA ASN A 103 0.43 -18.04 -14.48
C ASN A 103 0.09 -16.82 -15.33
N TRP A 104 -1.14 -16.30 -15.20
CA TRP A 104 -1.56 -15.07 -15.85
C TRP A 104 -0.59 -13.91 -15.53
N LEU A 105 -0.21 -13.76 -14.26
CA LEU A 105 0.69 -12.70 -13.83
C LEU A 105 2.08 -12.83 -14.45
N CYS A 106 2.63 -14.05 -14.50
CA CYS A 106 3.93 -14.30 -15.15
C CYS A 106 3.90 -13.90 -16.63
N ASN A 107 2.81 -14.26 -17.34
CA ASN A 107 2.64 -13.89 -18.74
C ASN A 107 2.54 -12.38 -18.92
N ARG A 108 1.70 -11.69 -18.15
CA ARG A 108 1.52 -10.23 -18.25
C ARG A 108 2.80 -9.48 -17.91
N PHE A 109 3.54 -9.92 -16.90
CA PHE A 109 4.84 -9.33 -16.59
C PHE A 109 5.86 -9.56 -17.72
N GLY A 110 5.83 -10.73 -18.36
CA GLY A 110 6.63 -11.02 -19.54
C GLY A 110 6.31 -10.07 -20.70
N ASP A 111 5.03 -9.90 -21.01
CA ASP A 111 4.52 -9.04 -22.09
C ASP A 111 4.97 -7.57 -21.94
N TYR A 112 5.04 -7.08 -20.69
CA TYR A 112 5.38 -5.68 -20.38
C TYR A 112 6.82 -5.49 -19.91
N GLY A 113 7.70 -6.48 -20.14
CA GLY A 113 9.13 -6.35 -19.84
C GLY A 113 9.42 -6.17 -18.35
N LEU A 114 8.61 -6.77 -17.47
CA LEU A 114 8.81 -6.79 -16.03
C LEU A 114 9.47 -8.11 -15.60
N ALA A 115 10.41 -8.03 -14.66
CA ALA A 115 11.02 -9.17 -14.00
C ALA A 115 10.72 -9.15 -12.50
N PHE A 116 10.47 -10.31 -11.91
CA PHE A 116 10.25 -10.43 -10.47
C PHE A 116 11.53 -10.13 -9.69
N ALA A 117 11.45 -9.25 -8.69
CA ALA A 117 12.47 -9.18 -7.65
C ALA A 117 12.25 -10.30 -6.61
N SER A 118 10.99 -10.63 -6.31
CA SER A 118 10.62 -11.68 -5.37
C SER A 118 11.16 -13.05 -5.77
N GLY A 119 11.87 -13.69 -4.84
CA GLY A 119 12.49 -14.99 -5.02
C GLY A 119 13.74 -14.98 -5.89
N THR A 120 14.24 -13.84 -6.39
CA THR A 120 15.44 -13.85 -7.23
C THR A 120 16.68 -14.22 -6.41
N ALA A 121 17.41 -15.23 -6.86
CA ALA A 121 18.57 -15.79 -6.16
C ALA A 121 19.64 -14.73 -5.80
N ARG A 122 19.83 -13.71 -6.65
CA ARG A 122 20.81 -12.65 -6.41
C ARG A 122 20.57 -11.82 -5.14
N PHE A 123 19.34 -11.78 -4.65
CA PHE A 123 18.98 -11.07 -3.41
C PHE A 123 19.02 -11.99 -2.18
N GLY A 124 19.56 -13.20 -2.33
CA GLY A 124 19.71 -14.19 -1.28
C GLY A 124 18.41 -14.90 -0.91
N ALA A 125 18.52 -15.82 0.06
CA ALA A 125 17.43 -16.70 0.48
C ALA A 125 16.21 -15.94 1.06
N GLN A 126 16.43 -14.72 1.56
CA GLN A 126 15.37 -13.89 2.13
C GLN A 126 14.37 -13.38 1.10
N SER A 127 14.76 -13.32 -0.17
CA SER A 127 13.89 -12.86 -1.26
C SER A 127 12.72 -13.82 -1.55
N GLY A 128 12.86 -15.10 -1.21
CA GLY A 128 11.90 -16.16 -1.51
C GLY A 128 11.05 -16.64 -0.34
N LYS A 129 11.11 -15.96 0.82
CA LYS A 129 10.33 -16.35 2.02
C LYS A 129 8.83 -16.22 1.80
N PHE A 130 8.07 -16.98 2.60
CA PHE A 130 6.62 -16.85 2.69
C PHE A 130 6.19 -15.43 3.03
N THR A 131 5.10 -14.98 2.41
CA THR A 131 4.63 -13.60 2.55
C THR A 131 3.23 -13.51 3.16
N SER A 132 2.45 -14.59 3.15
CA SER A 132 1.13 -14.67 3.77
C SER A 132 1.01 -15.93 4.63
N PHE A 133 0.28 -15.80 5.73
CA PHE A 133 0.28 -16.68 6.89
C PHE A 133 -1.14 -16.80 7.46
N GLN A 134 -1.84 -17.86 7.07
CA GLN A 134 -3.25 -18.06 7.37
C GLN A 134 -3.43 -19.19 8.38
N GLY A 135 -3.84 -18.84 9.60
CA GLY A 135 -4.08 -19.79 10.70
C GLY A 135 -3.78 -19.18 12.07
N LYS A 136 -4.40 -19.72 13.13
CA LYS A 136 -4.22 -19.22 14.51
C LYS A 136 -2.99 -19.79 15.22
N LYS A 137 -2.62 -21.04 14.93
CA LYS A 137 -1.50 -21.75 15.55
C LYS A 137 -0.36 -21.86 14.54
N GLU A 138 0.88 -21.72 15.02
CA GLU A 138 2.08 -21.78 14.17
C GLU A 138 2.22 -23.14 13.47
N GLU A 139 1.87 -24.23 14.17
CA GLU A 139 1.93 -25.63 13.69
C GLU A 139 0.96 -25.91 12.53
N THR A 140 -0.19 -25.23 12.50
CA THR A 140 -1.23 -25.44 11.47
C THR A 140 -1.33 -24.26 10.50
N MET A 141 -0.36 -23.35 10.55
CA MET A 141 -0.35 -22.15 9.75
C MET A 141 -0.10 -22.48 8.28
N ARG A 142 -1.07 -22.14 7.42
CA ARG A 142 -0.87 -22.20 5.98
C ARG A 142 -0.01 -21.02 5.57
N ARG A 143 1.05 -21.28 4.80
CA ARG A 143 1.99 -20.26 4.35
C ARG A 143 2.04 -20.25 2.84
N THR A 144 2.05 -19.06 2.24
CA THR A 144 2.05 -18.91 0.78
C THR A 144 2.85 -17.67 0.38
N VAL A 145 3.38 -17.66 -0.84
CA VAL A 145 4.01 -16.47 -1.44
C VAL A 145 3.02 -15.85 -2.42
N ILE A 146 2.44 -14.72 -2.02
CA ILE A 146 1.43 -13.97 -2.79
C ILE A 146 1.71 -12.46 -2.84
N ASN A 147 2.52 -11.93 -1.92
CA ASN A 147 3.05 -10.58 -2.02
C ASN A 147 4.24 -10.63 -2.98
N CYS A 148 4.08 -10.10 -4.18
CA CYS A 148 5.13 -10.11 -5.19
C CYS A 148 5.60 -8.69 -5.48
N VAL A 149 6.89 -8.58 -5.78
CA VAL A 149 7.52 -7.36 -6.27
C VAL A 149 8.14 -7.66 -7.62
N ALA A 150 7.82 -6.84 -8.61
CA ALA A 150 8.39 -6.89 -9.96
C ALA A 150 8.77 -5.50 -10.43
N CYS A 151 9.76 -5.41 -11.31
CA CYS A 151 10.25 -4.14 -11.85
C CYS A 151 10.56 -4.29 -13.34
N SER A 152 10.54 -3.19 -14.10
CA SER A 152 11.03 -3.19 -15.48
C SER A 152 12.44 -3.76 -15.53
N LYS A 153 12.72 -4.60 -16.53
CA LYS A 153 14.01 -5.30 -16.68
C LYS A 153 15.21 -4.36 -16.66
N TRP A 154 15.08 -3.17 -17.23
CA TRP A 154 16.12 -2.13 -17.27
C TRP A 154 16.45 -1.53 -15.89
N ILE A 155 15.50 -1.57 -14.96
CA ILE A 155 15.66 -1.11 -13.57
C ILE A 155 16.31 -2.21 -12.74
N PHE A 156 16.18 -3.46 -13.15
CA PHE A 156 16.66 -4.61 -12.39
C PHE A 156 18.14 -4.50 -11.98
N PRO A 157 19.08 -4.07 -12.84
CA PRO A 157 20.47 -3.78 -12.44
C PRO A 157 20.62 -2.73 -11.33
N LYS A 158 19.68 -1.78 -11.21
CA LYS A 158 19.69 -0.69 -10.22
C LYS A 158 19.12 -1.10 -8.84
N ILE A 159 18.56 -2.30 -8.71
CA ILE A 159 18.04 -2.82 -7.43
C ILE A 159 19.23 -3.22 -6.54
N SER A 160 19.45 -2.50 -5.45
CA SER A 160 20.53 -2.81 -4.50
C SER A 160 20.18 -3.99 -3.59
N SER A 161 18.91 -4.13 -3.22
CA SER A 161 18.45 -5.20 -2.33
C SER A 161 16.95 -5.43 -2.44
N PHE A 162 16.54 -6.67 -2.19
CA PHE A 162 15.16 -7.05 -1.97
C PHE A 162 15.07 -8.08 -0.84
N THR A 163 14.18 -7.84 0.13
CA THR A 163 14.03 -8.69 1.32
C THR A 163 12.56 -8.86 1.67
N VAL A 164 12.15 -10.09 1.96
CA VAL A 164 10.90 -10.37 2.68
C VAL A 164 11.25 -10.43 4.17
N CYS A 165 10.62 -9.56 4.97
CA CYS A 165 10.85 -9.49 6.41
C CYS A 165 10.27 -10.72 7.12
N ASP A 166 10.67 -10.92 8.37
CA ASP A 166 9.96 -11.87 9.22
C ASP A 166 8.54 -11.38 9.52
N ARG A 167 7.63 -12.33 9.68
CA ARG A 167 6.25 -12.04 10.05
C ARG A 167 6.22 -11.40 11.44
N VAL A 168 5.53 -10.27 11.54
CA VAL A 168 5.26 -9.63 12.84
C VAL A 168 4.03 -10.32 13.47
N PRO A 169 4.09 -10.75 14.74
CA PRO A 169 2.94 -11.34 15.42
C PRO A 169 1.71 -10.41 15.37
N GLY A 170 0.54 -10.99 15.09
CA GLY A 170 -0.71 -10.25 14.90
C GLY A 170 -0.97 -9.77 13.47
N TYR A 171 0.01 -9.94 12.57
CA TYR A 171 -0.16 -9.75 11.13
C TYR A 171 -0.12 -11.09 10.40
N ASP A 172 -0.94 -11.20 9.38
CA ASP A 172 -1.03 -12.37 8.49
C ASP A 172 -0.16 -12.21 7.24
N HIS A 173 0.44 -11.05 7.01
CA HIS A 173 1.39 -10.80 5.92
C HIS A 173 2.76 -10.34 6.45
N ALA A 174 3.82 -10.80 5.80
CA ALA A 174 5.16 -10.26 5.99
C ALA A 174 5.41 -9.07 5.06
N ALA A 175 6.08 -8.06 5.58
CA ALA A 175 6.47 -6.89 4.81
C ALA A 175 7.54 -7.23 3.77
N THR A 176 7.51 -6.55 2.63
CA THR A 176 8.56 -6.62 1.62
C THR A 176 9.29 -5.29 1.54
N ILE A 177 10.60 -5.33 1.35
CA ILE A 177 11.45 -4.15 1.24
C ILE A 177 12.23 -4.26 -0.06
N LEU A 178 12.04 -3.29 -0.96
CA LEU A 178 12.80 -3.14 -2.18
C LEU A 178 13.60 -1.83 -2.10
N CYS A 179 14.89 -1.90 -2.42
CA CYS A 179 15.73 -0.73 -2.56
C CYS A 179 16.19 -0.60 -4.01
N ILE A 180 15.79 0.48 -4.67
CA ILE A 180 16.19 0.82 -6.04
C ILE A 180 16.94 2.14 -6.00
N LYS A 181 18.08 2.22 -6.71
CA LYS A 181 18.74 3.49 -6.99
C LYS A 181 18.09 4.12 -8.23
N LEU A 182 17.48 5.29 -8.04
CA LEU A 182 16.88 6.06 -9.12
C LEU A 182 17.72 7.30 -9.39
N ASP A 183 18.02 7.55 -10.66
CA ASP A 183 18.62 8.79 -11.10
C ASP A 183 17.50 9.85 -11.16
N ILE A 184 17.51 10.76 -10.20
CA ILE A 184 16.52 11.84 -10.12
C ILE A 184 17.19 13.10 -10.66
N ASP A 185 16.74 13.54 -11.84
CA ASP A 185 17.09 14.87 -12.31
C ASP A 185 16.26 15.90 -11.53
N ILE A 186 16.90 16.50 -10.51
CA ILE A 186 16.28 17.50 -9.65
C ILE A 186 15.97 18.79 -10.44
N GLN A 187 16.64 19.05 -11.56
CA GLN A 187 16.46 20.31 -12.31
C GLN A 187 15.16 20.36 -13.11
N LEU A 188 14.67 19.21 -13.57
CA LEU A 188 13.38 19.10 -14.27
C LEU A 188 12.19 19.26 -13.33
N VAL A 189 12.39 19.06 -12.03
CA VAL A 189 11.33 19.24 -11.04
C VAL A 189 11.31 20.66 -10.50
N ARG A 190 11.11 21.63 -11.41
CA ARG A 190 10.57 22.94 -11.03
C ARG A 190 9.14 22.72 -10.56
N TYR A 191 8.99 22.34 -9.30
CA TYR A 191 7.72 22.46 -8.63
C TYR A 191 7.34 23.94 -8.66
N SER A 192 6.35 24.28 -9.46
CA SER A 192 5.31 25.14 -8.95
C SER A 192 4.79 24.43 -7.70
N SER A 193 5.37 24.74 -6.53
CA SER A 193 4.78 24.44 -5.22
C SER A 193 3.29 24.62 -5.43
N PRO A 194 2.45 23.57 -5.28
CA PRO A 194 1.08 23.58 -5.76
C PRO A 194 0.52 24.91 -5.31
N ARG A 195 0.39 25.86 -6.26
CA ARG A 195 -0.09 27.20 -5.94
C ARG A 195 -1.36 26.87 -5.24
N LYS A 196 -1.46 27.14 -3.93
CA LYS A 196 -2.66 26.83 -3.14
C LYS A 196 -3.77 27.33 -4.02
N LYS A 197 -4.45 26.45 -4.77
CA LYS A 197 -5.52 26.86 -5.66
C LYS A 197 -6.45 27.42 -4.62
N LYS A 198 -6.61 28.76 -4.64
CA LYS A 198 -7.48 29.47 -3.72
C LYS A 198 -8.75 28.67 -3.85
N ARG A 199 -9.08 27.85 -2.82
CA ARG A 199 -10.19 26.92 -2.92
C ARG A 199 -11.33 27.83 -3.32
N LEU A 200 -11.90 27.62 -4.50
CA LEU A 200 -13.17 28.24 -4.81
C LEU A 200 -14.03 27.89 -3.60
N ASP A 201 -14.56 28.90 -2.91
CA ASP A 201 -15.51 28.67 -1.84
C ASP A 201 -16.74 28.04 -2.49
N ILE A 202 -16.67 26.72 -2.65
CA ILE A 202 -17.80 25.91 -3.08
C ILE A 202 -18.75 26.00 -1.91
N SER A 203 -19.80 26.81 -2.06
CA SER A 203 -20.93 26.81 -1.14
C SER A 203 -21.62 25.47 -1.32
N LEU A 204 -21.41 24.56 -0.37
CA LEU A 204 -22.17 23.33 -0.32
C LEU A 204 -23.61 23.69 0.08
N PRO A 205 -24.63 23.04 -0.52
CA PRO A 205 -26.00 23.18 -0.04
C PRO A 205 -26.08 22.76 1.43
N ASP A 206 -26.95 23.38 2.22
CA ASP A 206 -27.12 23.18 3.67
C ASP A 206 -28.55 22.70 4.04
N LYS A 207 -29.28 22.21 3.04
CA LYS A 207 -30.72 21.93 3.12
C LYS A 207 -31.03 20.68 3.92
N THR A 208 -30.16 19.68 3.87
CA THR A 208 -30.37 18.39 4.56
C THR A 208 -29.47 18.25 5.79
N ASP A 209 -29.79 17.32 6.69
CA ASP A 209 -28.92 17.05 7.84
C ASP A 209 -27.59 16.39 7.43
N LEU A 210 -27.59 15.66 6.31
CA LEU A 210 -26.36 15.13 5.70
C LEU A 210 -25.48 16.27 5.16
N ASP A 211 -26.08 17.25 4.49
CA ASP A 211 -25.40 18.46 4.02
C ASP A 211 -24.73 19.22 5.16
N LYS A 212 -25.46 19.43 6.26
CA LYS A 212 -24.93 20.07 7.48
C LYS A 212 -23.80 19.25 8.09
N LEU A 213 -23.90 17.91 8.07
CA LEU A 213 -22.84 17.02 8.55
C LEU A 213 -21.59 17.14 7.68
N ILE A 214 -21.74 17.22 6.36
CA ILE A 214 -20.64 17.38 5.39
C ILE A 214 -20.00 18.77 5.54
N ILE A 215 -20.79 19.85 5.62
CA ILE A 215 -20.31 21.21 5.86
C ILE A 215 -19.58 21.30 7.20
N SER A 216 -20.16 20.71 8.26
CA SER A 216 -19.53 20.64 9.58
C SER A 216 -18.22 19.86 9.52
N THR A 217 -18.19 18.73 8.83
CA THR A 217 -16.98 17.89 8.69
C THR A 217 -15.87 18.60 7.92
N LEU A 218 -16.21 19.27 6.81
CA LEU A 218 -15.29 20.03 5.97
C LEU A 218 -14.82 21.33 6.65
N GLY A 219 -15.72 22.04 7.33
CA GLY A 219 -15.43 23.21 8.15
C GLY A 219 -14.51 22.88 9.32
N ALA A 220 -14.76 21.75 9.97
CA ALA A 220 -13.91 21.25 11.05
C ALA A 220 -12.49 20.89 10.54
N GLY A 221 -12.30 20.66 9.23
CA GLY A 221 -10.98 20.42 8.62
C GLY A 221 -10.08 21.65 8.48
N LYS A 222 -10.58 22.87 8.73
CA LYS A 222 -9.85 24.12 8.47
C LYS A 222 -8.81 24.49 9.55
N ASP A 223 -8.91 23.94 10.76
CA ASP A 223 -8.02 24.29 11.89
C ASP A 223 -7.45 23.03 12.56
N SER A 224 -6.56 22.35 11.84
CA SER A 224 -5.98 21.05 12.21
C SER A 224 -5.38 21.00 13.62
N ALA A 225 -4.79 22.11 14.09
CA ALA A 225 -4.22 22.23 15.43
C ALA A 225 -5.30 22.25 16.52
N LYS A 226 -6.39 23.02 16.33
CA LYS A 226 -7.54 23.00 17.24
C LYS A 226 -8.26 21.65 17.22
N LYS A 227 -8.25 20.94 16.09
CA LYS A 227 -8.84 19.60 15.96
C LYS A 227 -8.06 18.53 16.73
N ILE A 228 -6.73 18.52 16.65
CA ILE A 228 -5.91 17.61 17.47
C ILE A 228 -6.13 17.92 18.95
N ALA A 229 -6.16 19.21 19.32
CA ALA A 229 -6.41 19.64 20.69
C ALA A 229 -7.82 19.31 21.21
N ALA A 230 -8.86 19.40 20.36
CA ALA A 230 -10.24 19.08 20.74
C ALA A 230 -10.52 17.56 20.74
N LEU A 231 -9.92 16.81 19.83
CA LEU A 231 -10.12 15.35 19.71
C LEU A 231 -9.28 14.56 20.72
N TYR A 232 -8.06 15.04 21.04
CA TYR A 232 -7.10 14.34 21.90
C TYR A 232 -6.72 15.11 23.18
N GLY A 233 -7.21 16.34 23.38
CA GLY A 233 -6.74 17.25 24.42
C GLY A 233 -5.47 18.01 24.03
N PRO A 234 -5.05 19.06 24.77
CA PRO A 234 -3.77 19.74 24.55
C PRO A 234 -2.61 18.75 24.66
N VAL A 235 -1.91 18.49 23.54
CA VAL A 235 -0.78 17.56 23.49
C VAL A 235 0.49 18.33 23.86
N VAL A 236 0.93 18.18 25.11
CA VAL A 236 2.24 18.66 25.56
C VAL A 236 3.20 17.47 25.56
N SER A 237 4.10 17.43 24.58
CA SER A 237 5.14 16.40 24.52
C SER A 237 6.45 17.00 25.02
N VAL A 238 6.88 16.61 26.22
CA VAL A 238 8.22 16.92 26.75
C VAL A 238 9.30 16.12 25.99
N THR A 239 8.93 15.03 25.32
CA THR A 239 9.86 14.21 24.53
C THR A 239 9.15 13.54 23.34
N PRO A 240 9.54 13.87 22.08
CA PRO A 240 8.82 13.38 20.91
C PRO A 240 8.97 11.86 20.72
N PRO A 241 7.91 11.13 20.31
CA PRO A 241 7.96 9.71 19.98
C PRO A 241 8.87 9.42 18.77
N LEU A 242 9.42 8.21 18.72
CA LEU A 242 10.14 7.70 17.55
C LEU A 242 9.18 7.31 16.42
N ALA A 243 7.99 6.81 16.74
CA ALA A 243 6.95 6.49 15.77
C ALA A 243 5.55 6.56 16.37
N VAL A 244 4.58 7.04 15.59
CA VAL A 244 3.15 6.98 15.90
C VAL A 244 2.43 6.38 14.70
N THR A 245 1.64 5.33 14.93
CA THR A 245 0.88 4.64 13.87
C THR A 245 -0.61 4.60 14.21
N VAL A 246 -1.45 4.92 13.21
CA VAL A 246 -2.91 4.82 13.30
C VAL A 246 -3.39 4.02 12.10
N HIS A 247 -4.05 2.90 12.34
CA HIS A 247 -4.49 1.97 11.30
C HIS A 247 -6.02 2.07 11.12
N GLY A 248 -6.45 2.85 10.13
CA GLY A 248 -7.86 3.17 9.92
C GLY A 248 -8.64 2.26 8.95
N VAL A 249 -7.97 1.54 8.04
CA VAL A 249 -8.69 0.94 6.88
C VAL A 249 -8.57 -0.59 6.79
N GLY A 250 -7.64 -1.23 7.51
CA GLY A 250 -7.48 -2.70 7.50
C GLY A 250 -7.46 -3.37 8.88
N SER A 251 -7.48 -2.60 9.97
CA SER A 251 -7.48 -3.12 11.36
C SER A 251 -8.60 -2.48 12.19
N CYS A 252 -9.68 -2.08 11.51
CA CYS A 252 -10.86 -1.56 12.17
C CYS A 252 -11.67 -2.73 12.72
N LEU A 253 -11.75 -2.85 14.03
CA LEU A 253 -12.66 -3.79 14.68
C LEU A 253 -14.08 -3.30 14.42
N ASN A 254 -14.99 -4.18 13.98
CA ASN A 254 -16.39 -3.84 13.65
C ASN A 254 -16.52 -2.73 12.59
N ALA A 255 -15.71 -2.77 11.53
CA ALA A 255 -15.82 -1.85 10.40
C ALA A 255 -17.27 -1.76 9.89
N GLY A 256 -17.76 -0.54 9.67
CA GLY A 256 -19.14 -0.28 9.24
C GLY A 256 -20.20 -0.28 10.35
N LYS A 257 -19.82 -0.55 11.61
CA LYS A 257 -20.74 -0.48 12.77
C LYS A 257 -20.43 0.73 13.66
N ILE A 258 -21.39 1.14 14.46
CA ILE A 258 -21.23 2.19 15.48
C ILE A 258 -20.13 1.88 16.50
N THR A 259 -19.84 0.59 16.69
CA THR A 259 -18.78 0.08 17.56
C THR A 259 -17.42 -0.03 16.87
N ALA A 260 -17.26 0.62 15.71
CA ALA A 260 -16.02 0.63 14.95
C ALA A 260 -14.87 1.21 15.78
N ALA A 261 -13.74 0.51 15.82
CA ALA A 261 -12.56 0.93 16.55
C ALA A 261 -11.28 0.75 15.73
N ALA A 262 -10.53 1.84 15.55
CA ALA A 262 -9.23 1.82 14.89
C ALA A 262 -8.13 1.42 15.89
N GLY A 263 -7.12 0.70 15.42
CA GLY A 263 -5.90 0.48 16.20
C GLY A 263 -5.00 1.72 16.17
N ALA A 264 -4.49 2.13 17.32
CA ALA A 264 -3.46 3.16 17.44
C ALA A 264 -2.33 2.68 18.34
N ALA A 265 -1.08 3.01 17.98
CA ALA A 265 0.07 2.76 18.81
C ALA A 265 1.08 3.91 18.71
N ALA A 266 1.81 4.11 19.79
CA ALA A 266 2.89 5.07 19.86
C ALA A 266 4.10 4.42 20.52
N TYR A 267 5.28 4.66 19.94
CA TYR A 267 6.53 3.98 20.25
C TYR A 267 7.65 5.00 20.47
N TRP A 268 8.33 4.88 21.62
CA TRP A 268 9.42 5.72 22.09
C TRP A 268 10.76 4.97 22.20
N GLY A 269 10.82 3.69 21.81
CA GLY A 269 12.04 2.87 21.80
C GLY A 269 11.95 1.59 22.64
N PRO A 270 12.97 0.71 22.58
CA PRO A 270 12.97 -0.54 23.34
C PRO A 270 12.87 -0.27 24.85
N ASN A 271 11.99 -1.01 25.54
CA ASN A 271 11.73 -0.89 26.99
C ASN A 271 11.24 0.50 27.46
N ALA A 272 10.90 1.42 26.55
CA ALA A 272 10.34 2.71 26.93
C ALA A 272 8.97 2.49 27.58
N ARG A 273 8.83 2.93 28.84
CA ARG A 273 7.56 2.86 29.60
C ARG A 273 6.42 3.63 28.92
N LEU A 274 6.75 4.51 27.99
CA LEU A 274 5.81 5.32 27.21
C LEU A 274 5.24 4.59 25.99
N ASN A 275 5.79 3.44 25.60
CA ASN A 275 5.22 2.62 24.53
C ASN A 275 3.79 2.23 24.89
N ARG A 276 2.83 2.57 24.03
CA ARG A 276 1.41 2.32 24.30
C ARG A 276 0.70 1.93 23.01
N SER A 277 -0.19 0.95 23.10
CA SER A 277 -1.12 0.58 22.04
C SER A 277 -2.53 0.51 22.58
N GLY A 278 -3.52 0.91 21.79
CA GLY A 278 -4.92 0.90 22.18
C GLY A 278 -5.86 0.91 20.99
N ARG A 279 -7.16 0.79 21.29
CA ARG A 279 -8.23 0.96 20.32
C ARG A 279 -8.86 2.34 20.50
N VAL A 280 -8.95 3.08 19.41
CA VAL A 280 -9.62 4.38 19.36
C VAL A 280 -11.00 4.13 18.75
N HIS A 281 -12.01 4.22 19.59
CA HIS A 281 -13.42 4.14 19.17
C HIS A 281 -13.84 5.50 18.63
N GLY A 282 -14.64 5.52 17.57
CA GLY A 282 -15.33 6.74 17.18
C GLY A 282 -16.30 7.14 18.30
N LYS A 283 -16.16 8.34 18.89
CA LYS A 283 -17.20 8.86 19.79
C LYS A 283 -18.41 9.23 18.94
N LEU A 284 -19.59 8.68 19.26
CA LEU A 284 -20.81 9.44 19.04
C LEU A 284 -20.79 10.62 20.00
N LEU A 285 -21.03 11.82 19.49
CA LEU A 285 -21.58 12.89 20.30
C LEU A 285 -23.01 12.47 20.67
N GLU A 286 -23.16 11.73 21.77
CA GLU A 286 -24.40 11.76 22.53
C GLU A 286 -24.51 13.18 23.10
N LEU A 287 -25.28 14.03 22.42
CA LEU A 287 -25.87 15.19 23.07
C LEU A 287 -26.96 14.66 24.00
N MET A 288 -26.67 14.75 25.29
CA MET A 288 -27.65 14.66 26.36
C MET A 288 -28.82 15.62 26.08
N GLN A 289 -30.00 15.15 26.47
CA GLN A 289 -31.23 15.94 26.66
C GLN A 289 -30.97 17.20 27.50
#